data_AF-A0A4Q0YT98-F1
#
_entry.id   AF-A0A4Q0YT98-F1
#
_cell.length_a   1.000
_cell.length_b   1.000
_cell.length_c   1.000
_cell.angle_alpha   90.00
_cell.angle_beta   90.00
_cell.angle_gamma   90.00
#
_symmetry.space_group_name_H-M   'P 1'
#
loop_
_entity.id
_entity.type
_entity.pdbx_description
1 polymer ?
#
loop_
_entity_poly.entity_id
_entity_poly.type
_entity_poly.pdbx_seq_one_letter_code
_entity_poly.pdbx_strand_id
1 'polypeptide(L)'
;MTSLTQSVLPIDGSGAFRTHCLESHQSNDDPLVYPNQPNATHSHVFFGNPSVDAFTKSKSLRRATKTTCDGNTLNRSAYWVPALYGANGQRIPYIEPLFYYKTGYHLPASSIQTPPENLRMIAGQAMPTALQSTQAVKFRCASWTSKQAWFDDGDPLDHIAHFPACKIGDLVEMRIVFPQCWDGKNLDSDDHQSHMAYPSEARPPITGKGACPASHPIAIPEISYNFAIYVTDETGPSTAWRLSSDMNPKLPAGHSAHAEWMNGWDNDIMRAIVENCLKPAFECSVGLLGDGTRLVSVIEE
;
A
#
# COMPACT_ATOMS: atom_id res chain seq x y z
N MET A 1 21.11 24.33 11.42
CA MET A 1 19.63 24.29 11.40
C MET A 1 19.22 24.04 9.96
N THR A 2 18.99 22.80 9.60
CA THR A 2 18.43 22.46 8.28
C THR A 2 16.95 22.80 8.38
N SER A 3 16.50 23.78 7.57
CA SER A 3 15.09 24.17 7.49
C SER A 3 14.29 22.92 7.14
N LEU A 4 13.42 22.47 8.05
CA LEU A 4 12.44 21.44 7.76
C LEU A 4 11.56 21.99 6.63
N THR A 5 11.59 21.35 5.47
CA THR A 5 10.80 21.73 4.31
C THR A 5 9.33 21.79 4.73
N GLN A 6 8.75 22.97 4.58
CA GLN A 6 7.37 23.29 4.95
C GLN A 6 6.40 22.44 4.11
N SER A 7 5.29 22.01 4.69
CA SER A 7 4.19 21.41 3.93
C SER A 7 3.72 22.38 2.84
N VAL A 8 3.54 21.86 1.62
CA VAL A 8 3.09 22.64 0.46
C VAL A 8 1.79 22.07 -0.09
N LEU A 9 0.94 22.93 -0.65
CA LEU A 9 -0.23 22.49 -1.40
C LEU A 9 0.23 21.72 -2.65
N PRO A 10 -0.23 20.48 -2.87
CA PRO A 10 0.11 19.72 -4.07
C PRO A 10 -0.54 20.34 -5.29
N ILE A 11 0.11 20.14 -6.43
CA ILE A 11 -0.36 20.63 -7.73
C ILE A 11 -1.72 19.98 -8.09
N ASP A 12 -1.95 18.76 -7.60
CA ASP A 12 -3.15 17.95 -7.87
C ASP A 12 -4.32 18.19 -6.89
N GLY A 13 -4.13 19.02 -5.85
CA GLY A 13 -5.14 19.28 -4.82
C GLY A 13 -5.46 18.09 -3.90
N SER A 14 -4.59 17.08 -3.85
CA SER A 14 -4.67 15.95 -2.92
C SER A 14 -3.79 16.20 -1.69
N GLY A 15 -4.08 15.57 -0.55
CA GLY A 15 -3.17 15.51 0.58
C GLY A 15 -2.40 14.19 0.61
N ALA A 16 -1.14 14.21 1.03
CA ALA A 16 -0.28 13.04 1.00
C ALA A 16 0.66 12.95 2.21
N PHE A 17 0.79 11.73 2.73
CA PHE A 17 1.80 11.32 3.69
C PHE A 17 2.37 9.96 3.26
N ARG A 18 3.67 9.76 3.44
CA ARG A 18 4.34 8.49 3.16
C ARG A 18 5.21 8.08 4.35
N THR A 19 5.41 6.79 4.51
CA THR A 19 6.33 6.22 5.50
C THR A 19 7.09 5.07 4.88
N HIS A 20 8.36 4.94 5.21
CA HIS A 20 9.08 3.69 4.97
C HIS A 20 8.70 2.68 6.04
N CYS A 21 8.56 1.43 5.64
CA CYS A 21 8.62 0.29 6.54
C CYS A 21 9.48 -0.79 5.87
N LEU A 22 10.67 -1.05 6.41
CA LEU A 22 11.57 -2.03 5.84
C LEU A 22 11.04 -3.44 6.05
N GLU A 23 11.50 -4.36 5.21
CA GLU A 23 11.22 -5.79 5.35
C GLU A 23 11.62 -6.25 6.76
N SER A 24 10.71 -6.94 7.44
CA SER A 24 10.96 -7.51 8.76
C SER A 24 11.37 -8.97 8.65
N HIS A 25 10.62 -9.76 7.89
CA HIS A 25 10.88 -11.18 7.64
C HIS A 25 10.02 -11.73 6.50
N GLN A 26 10.32 -12.97 6.09
CA GLN A 26 9.52 -13.76 5.18
C GLN A 26 8.97 -14.99 5.93
N SER A 27 7.70 -15.33 5.71
CA SER A 27 7.00 -16.44 6.38
C SER A 27 5.88 -17.00 5.50
N ASN A 28 5.42 -18.23 5.76
CA ASN A 28 4.25 -18.84 5.12
C ASN A 28 3.00 -18.73 6.01
N ASP A 29 2.94 -17.66 6.81
CA ASP A 29 1.84 -17.38 7.72
C ASP A 29 0.91 -16.31 7.13
N ASP A 30 -0.35 -16.35 7.54
CA ASP A 30 -1.34 -15.31 7.29
C ASP A 30 -2.33 -15.26 8.46
N PRO A 31 -2.20 -14.31 9.40
CA PRO A 31 -3.09 -14.21 10.54
C PRO A 31 -4.51 -13.74 10.20
N LEU A 32 -4.77 -13.23 9.00
CA LEU A 32 -6.12 -12.87 8.58
C LEU A 32 -6.82 -14.10 8.00
N VAL A 33 -6.25 -14.70 6.96
CA VAL A 33 -6.90 -15.77 6.20
C VAL A 33 -6.78 -17.13 6.90
N TYR A 34 -5.66 -17.39 7.58
CA TYR A 34 -5.38 -18.67 8.25
C TYR A 34 -4.96 -18.47 9.73
N PRO A 35 -5.84 -17.88 10.56
CA PRO A 35 -5.53 -17.58 11.95
C PRO A 35 -5.23 -18.84 12.76
N ASN A 36 -4.13 -18.81 13.51
CA ASN A 36 -3.58 -19.90 14.33
C ASN A 36 -3.12 -21.14 13.53
N GLN A 37 -2.86 -20.98 12.23
CA GLN A 37 -2.39 -22.05 11.35
C GLN A 37 -1.03 -21.67 10.76
N PRO A 38 0.09 -21.93 11.45
CA PRO A 38 1.41 -21.61 10.94
C PRO A 38 1.74 -22.41 9.68
N ASN A 39 2.44 -21.78 8.73
CA ASN A 39 2.82 -22.34 7.43
C ASN A 39 1.66 -22.81 6.55
N ALA A 40 0.49 -22.18 6.67
CA ALA A 40 -0.72 -22.57 5.93
C ALA A 40 -0.87 -21.90 4.55
N THR A 41 -0.01 -20.93 4.21
CA THR A 41 -0.14 -20.16 2.96
C THR A 41 1.06 -20.30 2.04
N HIS A 42 0.95 -19.68 0.87
CA HIS A 42 2.11 -19.30 0.08
C HIS A 42 3.00 -18.32 0.88
N SER A 43 4.21 -18.08 0.39
CA SER A 43 5.17 -17.26 1.12
C SER A 43 4.86 -15.77 1.02
N HIS A 44 4.82 -15.08 2.17
CA HIS A 44 4.63 -13.65 2.30
C HIS A 44 5.91 -12.97 2.77
N VAL A 45 6.11 -11.73 2.33
CA VAL A 45 7.11 -10.80 2.88
C VAL A 45 6.38 -9.80 3.76
N PHE A 46 6.82 -9.69 5.02
CA PHE A 46 6.26 -8.80 6.02
C PHE A 46 7.13 -7.56 6.19
N PHE A 47 6.48 -6.42 6.48
CA PHE A 47 7.11 -5.13 6.72
C PHE A 47 6.55 -4.50 8.01
N GLY A 48 7.35 -3.64 8.63
CA GLY A 48 6.96 -2.88 9.81
C GLY A 48 7.05 -3.69 11.10
N ASN A 49 5.93 -4.25 11.56
CA ASN A 49 5.90 -4.99 12.81
C ASN A 49 6.61 -6.35 12.67
N PRO A 50 7.71 -6.62 13.40
CA PRO A 50 8.49 -7.84 13.23
C PRO A 50 7.89 -9.04 13.97
N SER A 51 6.87 -8.85 14.80
CA SER A 51 6.25 -9.94 15.58
C SER A 51 5.00 -10.50 14.91
N VAL A 52 4.78 -10.22 13.63
CA VAL A 52 3.62 -10.74 12.90
C VAL A 52 3.87 -12.20 12.57
N ASP A 53 2.90 -13.05 12.90
CA ASP A 53 2.92 -14.50 12.70
C ASP A 53 1.47 -15.00 12.61
N ALA A 54 1.28 -16.30 12.42
CA ALA A 54 -0.06 -16.90 12.33
C ALA A 54 -0.96 -16.67 13.58
N PHE A 55 -0.40 -16.30 14.74
CA PHE A 55 -1.16 -16.07 15.98
C PHE A 55 -1.49 -14.59 16.23
N THR A 56 -1.06 -13.72 15.34
CA THR A 56 -1.23 -12.28 15.46
C THR A 56 -2.70 -11.88 15.40
N LYS A 57 -3.07 -10.92 16.26
CA LYS A 57 -4.39 -10.29 16.32
C LYS A 57 -4.20 -8.78 16.25
N SER A 58 -5.20 -8.01 15.80
CA SER A 58 -5.05 -6.55 15.69
C SER A 58 -4.59 -5.91 17.01
N LYS A 59 -5.12 -6.37 18.15
CA LYS A 59 -4.72 -5.89 19.47
C LYS A 59 -3.29 -6.29 19.88
N SER A 60 -2.72 -7.35 19.31
CA SER A 60 -1.36 -7.77 19.66
C SER A 60 -0.28 -6.89 19.04
N LEU A 61 -0.58 -6.19 17.95
CA LEU A 61 0.38 -5.31 17.28
C LEU A 61 0.98 -4.28 18.25
N ARG A 62 0.17 -3.77 19.19
CA ARG A 62 0.59 -2.80 20.22
C ARG A 62 1.68 -3.31 21.18
N ARG A 63 1.93 -4.62 21.22
CA ARG A 63 2.99 -5.20 22.07
C ARG A 63 4.40 -5.03 21.47
N ALA A 64 4.51 -4.68 20.19
CA ALA A 64 5.81 -4.45 19.57
C ALA A 64 6.54 -3.29 20.26
N THR A 65 7.74 -3.57 20.76
CA THR A 65 8.64 -2.58 21.38
C THR A 65 9.64 -1.99 20.37
N LYS A 66 9.71 -2.57 19.17
CA LYS A 66 10.47 -2.07 18.03
C LYS A 66 9.75 -2.45 16.74
N THR A 67 9.82 -1.59 15.72
CA THR A 67 9.34 -1.86 14.36
C THR A 67 10.40 -1.43 13.34
N THR A 68 10.21 -1.83 12.09
CA THR A 68 11.03 -1.41 10.95
C THR A 68 10.41 -0.24 10.19
N CYS A 69 9.44 0.47 10.76
CA CYS A 69 8.81 1.65 10.16
C CYS A 69 9.42 2.96 10.66
N ASP A 70 9.33 4.03 9.85
CA ASP A 70 9.57 5.38 10.32
C ASP A 70 8.72 5.67 11.57
N GLY A 71 9.32 6.36 12.54
CA GLY A 71 8.70 6.61 13.85
C GLY A 71 8.71 5.39 14.77
N ASN A 72 9.29 4.27 14.32
CA ASN A 72 9.44 3.04 15.08
C ASN A 72 8.08 2.64 15.68
N THR A 73 7.98 2.57 17.01
CA THR A 73 6.76 2.15 17.67
C THR A 73 5.55 3.07 17.47
N LEU A 74 5.72 4.28 16.92
CA LEU A 74 4.58 5.09 16.48
C LEU A 74 3.80 4.45 15.33
N ASN A 75 4.43 3.55 14.57
CA ASN A 75 3.80 2.74 13.52
C ASN A 75 4.08 1.25 13.78
N ARG A 76 3.15 0.57 14.46
CA ARG A 76 3.19 -0.90 14.72
C ARG A 76 2.28 -1.67 13.78
N SER A 77 1.85 -1.06 12.68
CA SER A 77 1.01 -1.71 11.69
C SER A 77 1.73 -2.90 11.07
N ALA A 78 0.95 -3.89 10.65
CA ALA A 78 1.44 -5.01 9.87
C ALA A 78 1.10 -4.78 8.40
N TYR A 79 2.10 -4.98 7.54
CA TYR A 79 1.97 -4.87 6.10
C TYR A 79 2.61 -6.12 5.50
N TRP A 80 1.90 -6.86 4.66
CA TRP A 80 2.50 -7.97 3.93
C TRP A 80 1.95 -8.12 2.52
N VAL A 81 2.74 -8.78 1.69
CA VAL A 81 2.44 -9.13 0.29
C VAL A 81 3.09 -10.47 -0.05
N PRO A 82 2.68 -11.13 -1.14
CA PRO A 82 3.36 -12.32 -1.63
C PRO A 82 4.86 -12.08 -1.92
N ALA A 83 5.70 -13.05 -1.60
CA ALA A 83 7.10 -13.04 -1.98
C ALA A 83 7.25 -13.09 -3.51
N LEU A 84 8.18 -12.30 -4.04
CA LEU A 84 8.49 -12.25 -5.47
C LEU A 84 9.71 -13.11 -5.78
N TYR A 85 9.65 -13.86 -6.88
CA TYR A 85 10.73 -14.70 -7.37
C TYR A 85 11.04 -14.42 -8.84
N GLY A 86 12.34 -14.43 -9.16
CA GLY A 86 12.83 -14.27 -10.52
C GLY A 86 12.75 -15.55 -11.34
N ALA A 87 13.20 -15.46 -12.59
CA ALA A 87 13.10 -16.55 -13.55
C ALA A 87 13.82 -17.85 -13.11
N ASN A 88 14.84 -17.73 -12.25
CA ASN A 88 15.63 -18.86 -11.76
C ASN A 88 15.26 -19.28 -10.33
N GLY A 89 14.13 -18.79 -9.79
CA GLY A 89 13.63 -19.15 -8.46
C GLY A 89 14.32 -18.43 -7.30
N GLN A 90 15.21 -17.48 -7.57
CA GLN A 90 15.76 -16.61 -6.54
C GLN A 90 14.73 -15.59 -6.05
N ARG A 91 14.71 -15.32 -4.75
CA ARG A 91 13.86 -14.30 -4.15
C ARG A 91 14.32 -12.91 -4.63
N ILE A 92 13.39 -12.09 -5.12
CA ILE A 92 13.62 -10.71 -5.50
C ILE A 92 13.16 -9.78 -4.36
N PRO A 93 14.04 -8.91 -3.84
CA PRO A 93 13.67 -7.93 -2.83
C PRO A 93 12.78 -6.82 -3.36
N TYR A 94 11.81 -6.43 -2.54
CA TYR A 94 11.09 -5.17 -2.70
C TYR A 94 11.95 -4.06 -2.14
N ILE A 95 12.52 -3.23 -3.01
CA ILE A 95 13.45 -2.17 -2.62
C ILE A 95 12.65 -0.89 -2.38
N GLU A 96 13.07 -0.12 -1.37
CA GLU A 96 12.43 1.12 -0.93
C GLU A 96 10.91 0.98 -0.72
N PRO A 97 10.47 0.01 0.11
CA PRO A 97 9.04 -0.21 0.36
C PRO A 97 8.42 1.04 0.98
N LEU A 98 7.56 1.70 0.21
CA LEU A 98 6.97 2.99 0.56
C LEU A 98 5.46 2.85 0.70
N PHE A 99 4.97 3.16 1.89
CA PHE A 99 3.57 3.03 2.27
C PHE A 99 2.92 4.40 2.28
N TYR A 100 1.89 4.53 1.45
CA TYR A 100 1.23 5.80 1.18
C TYR A 100 -0.04 5.85 2.00
N TYR A 101 -0.29 7.00 2.62
CA TYR A 101 -1.56 7.39 3.19
C TYR A 101 -1.93 8.70 2.52
N LYS A 102 -2.80 8.63 1.52
CA LYS A 102 -3.20 9.79 0.73
C LYS A 102 -4.68 10.09 0.87
N THR A 103 -5.09 11.27 0.43
CA THR A 103 -6.51 11.52 0.11
C THR A 103 -7.01 10.58 -1.00
N GLY A 104 -6.10 10.13 -1.86
CA GLY A 104 -6.43 9.60 -3.18
C GLY A 104 -6.87 10.72 -4.12
N TYR A 105 -7.19 10.38 -5.37
CA TYR A 105 -7.63 11.36 -6.36
C TYR A 105 -9.17 11.49 -6.42
N HIS A 106 -9.88 10.51 -5.89
CA HIS A 106 -11.31 10.37 -6.14
C HIS A 106 -12.17 11.11 -5.12
N LEU A 107 -11.85 11.05 -3.84
CA LEU A 107 -12.66 11.65 -2.78
C LEU A 107 -12.22 13.08 -2.43
N PRO A 108 -13.12 13.95 -1.94
CA PRO A 108 -12.74 15.26 -1.42
C PRO A 108 -11.78 15.12 -0.24
N ALA A 109 -10.65 15.84 -0.25
CA ALA A 109 -9.68 15.88 0.85
C ALA A 109 -10.33 16.12 2.22
N SER A 110 -11.25 17.08 2.28
CA SER A 110 -11.97 17.44 3.51
C SER A 110 -12.86 16.32 4.09
N SER A 111 -13.18 15.28 3.30
CA SER A 111 -14.00 14.15 3.75
C SER A 111 -13.21 13.04 4.44
N ILE A 112 -11.88 13.04 4.31
CA ILE A 112 -11.02 11.98 4.84
C ILE A 112 -11.06 11.99 6.37
N GLN A 113 -11.32 10.84 6.96
CA GLN A 113 -11.40 10.64 8.42
C GLN A 113 -10.29 9.70 8.88
N THR A 114 -9.93 9.78 10.16
CA THR A 114 -8.98 8.86 10.78
C THR A 114 -9.54 7.44 10.75
N PRO A 115 -8.80 6.45 10.21
CA PRO A 115 -9.25 5.06 10.22
C PRO A 115 -9.36 4.57 11.67
N PRO A 116 -10.39 3.78 12.00
CA PRO A 116 -10.54 3.27 13.36
C PRO A 116 -9.40 2.31 13.73
N GLU A 117 -9.11 2.24 15.02
CA GLU A 117 -8.18 1.23 15.54
C GLU A 117 -8.61 -0.18 15.16
N ASN A 118 -7.62 -1.05 14.96
CA ASN A 118 -7.80 -2.48 14.69
C ASN A 118 -8.45 -2.81 13.34
N LEU A 119 -8.81 -1.80 12.52
CA LEU A 119 -9.22 -2.01 11.14
C LEU A 119 -8.16 -2.83 10.41
N ARG A 120 -8.62 -3.82 9.65
CA ARG A 120 -7.76 -4.68 8.83
C ARG A 120 -8.48 -5.06 7.57
N MET A 121 -7.75 -5.22 6.49
CA MET A 121 -8.33 -5.46 5.19
C MET A 121 -7.32 -6.10 4.24
N ILE A 122 -7.85 -6.69 3.18
CA ILE A 122 -7.09 -7.23 2.05
C ILE A 122 -7.41 -6.40 0.80
N ALA A 123 -6.39 -6.13 -0.02
CA ALA A 123 -6.53 -5.56 -1.35
C ALA A 123 -6.01 -6.55 -2.39
N GLY A 124 -6.77 -6.73 -3.47
CA GLY A 124 -6.47 -7.75 -4.48
C GLY A 124 -6.89 -9.16 -4.07
N GLN A 125 -6.47 -10.16 -4.83
CA GLN A 125 -6.87 -11.56 -4.65
C GLN A 125 -5.68 -12.50 -4.86
N ALA A 126 -5.49 -13.45 -3.95
CA ALA A 126 -4.47 -14.48 -4.05
C ALA A 126 -4.78 -15.54 -5.14
N MET A 127 -6.06 -15.79 -5.44
CA MET A 127 -6.49 -16.82 -6.39
C MET A 127 -7.52 -16.30 -7.41
N PRO A 128 -7.18 -15.26 -8.21
CA PRO A 128 -8.13 -14.66 -9.12
C PRO A 128 -8.38 -15.56 -10.34
N THR A 129 -9.60 -15.54 -10.85
CA THR A 129 -10.01 -16.29 -12.05
C THR A 129 -9.81 -15.51 -13.36
N ALA A 130 -9.57 -14.20 -13.25
CA ALA A 130 -9.30 -13.26 -14.34
C ALA A 130 -8.30 -12.20 -13.89
N LEU A 131 -7.83 -11.35 -14.81
CA LEU A 131 -7.01 -10.20 -14.43
C LEU A 131 -7.79 -9.26 -13.51
N GLN A 132 -7.12 -8.78 -12.47
CA GLN A 132 -7.69 -7.88 -11.48
C GLN A 132 -7.81 -6.46 -12.02
N SER A 133 -8.67 -5.64 -11.40
CA SER A 133 -8.78 -4.22 -11.75
C SER A 133 -7.50 -3.47 -11.39
N THR A 134 -7.07 -2.56 -12.28
CA THR A 134 -5.97 -1.61 -12.01
C THR A 134 -6.31 -0.57 -10.95
N GLN A 135 -7.56 -0.55 -10.47
CA GLN A 135 -7.94 0.19 -9.28
C GLN A 135 -7.31 -0.41 -8.01
N ALA A 136 -7.17 -1.74 -7.94
CA ALA A 136 -6.61 -2.45 -6.80
C ALA A 136 -5.12 -2.78 -6.99
N VAL A 137 -4.75 -3.29 -8.17
CA VAL A 137 -3.41 -3.85 -8.42
C VAL A 137 -2.93 -3.37 -9.76
N LYS A 138 -1.79 -2.69 -9.80
CA LYS A 138 -1.31 -2.05 -11.02
C LYS A 138 0.21 -2.07 -11.10
N PHE A 139 0.70 -2.22 -12.33
CA PHE A 139 2.12 -2.33 -12.63
C PHE A 139 2.49 -1.45 -13.82
N ARG A 140 3.74 -0.98 -13.85
CA ARG A 140 4.30 -0.23 -14.98
C ARG A 140 5.82 -0.40 -15.02
N CYS A 141 6.41 -0.08 -16.15
CA CYS A 141 7.85 0.20 -16.18
C CYS A 141 8.08 1.68 -15.88
N ALA A 142 9.08 2.00 -15.07
CA ALA A 142 9.43 3.38 -14.77
C ALA A 142 9.75 4.19 -16.04
N SER A 143 10.39 3.56 -17.03
CA SER A 143 10.69 4.19 -18.32
C SER A 143 9.48 4.54 -19.20
N TRP A 144 8.28 4.04 -18.89
CA TRP A 144 7.09 4.32 -19.70
C TRP A 144 6.65 5.78 -19.54
N THR A 145 6.07 6.33 -20.60
CA THR A 145 5.56 7.69 -20.63
C THR A 145 4.12 7.68 -21.09
N SER A 146 3.23 8.26 -20.28
CA SER A 146 1.84 8.48 -20.66
C SER A 146 1.68 9.86 -21.28
N LYS A 147 0.87 9.95 -22.33
CA LYS A 147 0.40 11.22 -22.92
C LYS A 147 -1.03 11.57 -22.52
N GLN A 148 -1.64 10.76 -21.64
CA GLN A 148 -2.99 11.00 -21.16
C GLN A 148 -2.96 12.08 -20.07
N ALA A 149 -3.92 13.00 -20.12
CA ALA A 149 -4.12 13.95 -19.02
C ALA A 149 -4.48 13.17 -17.75
N TRP A 150 -3.76 13.43 -16.67
CA TRP A 150 -4.00 12.79 -15.38
C TRP A 150 -4.26 13.82 -14.27
N PHE A 151 -4.50 13.31 -13.06
CA PHE A 151 -4.64 14.16 -11.87
C PHE A 151 -3.30 14.77 -11.44
N ASP A 152 -2.22 14.02 -11.62
CA ASP A 152 -0.84 14.42 -11.36
C ASP A 152 0.00 14.13 -12.60
N ASP A 153 0.64 15.15 -13.16
CA ASP A 153 1.54 15.00 -14.31
C ASP A 153 2.73 14.06 -14.01
N GLY A 154 3.04 13.84 -12.72
CA GLY A 154 4.05 12.91 -12.23
C GLY A 154 3.60 11.46 -11.99
N ASP A 155 2.29 11.15 -12.03
CA ASP A 155 1.75 9.78 -11.88
C ASP A 155 1.16 9.29 -13.20
N PRO A 156 1.88 8.52 -14.04
CA PRO A 156 1.39 8.26 -15.38
C PRO A 156 0.33 7.15 -15.43
N LEU A 157 -0.70 7.36 -16.24
CA LEU A 157 -1.89 6.51 -16.40
C LEU A 157 -1.67 5.16 -17.13
N ASP A 158 -0.46 4.84 -17.52
CA ASP A 158 -0.12 3.70 -18.40
C ASP A 158 0.09 2.38 -17.63
N HIS A 159 -0.49 2.27 -16.44
CA HIS A 159 -0.43 1.05 -15.65
C HIS A 159 -1.27 -0.08 -16.25
N ILE A 160 -0.81 -1.31 -16.07
CA ILE A 160 -1.48 -2.54 -16.48
C ILE A 160 -1.69 -3.50 -15.30
N ALA A 161 -2.49 -4.55 -15.50
CA ALA A 161 -2.93 -5.47 -14.43
C ALA A 161 -2.03 -6.72 -14.25
N HIS A 162 -0.81 -6.72 -14.78
CA HIS A 162 0.15 -7.83 -14.67
C HIS A 162 1.58 -7.31 -14.81
N PHE A 163 2.60 -8.13 -14.51
CA PHE A 163 3.99 -7.72 -14.70
C PHE A 163 4.25 -7.32 -16.17
N PRO A 164 4.72 -6.09 -16.43
CA PRO A 164 5.05 -5.62 -17.77
C PRO A 164 6.38 -6.20 -18.24
N ALA A 165 6.67 -6.08 -19.54
CA ALA A 165 7.96 -6.43 -20.11
C ALA A 165 8.92 -5.24 -20.05
N CYS A 166 9.55 -5.02 -18.89
CA CYS A 166 10.52 -3.95 -18.71
C CYS A 166 11.91 -4.39 -19.17
N LYS A 167 12.72 -3.41 -19.59
CA LYS A 167 14.09 -3.67 -20.04
C LYS A 167 15.00 -3.93 -18.84
N ILE A 168 16.07 -4.67 -19.06
CA ILE A 168 17.15 -4.77 -18.08
C ILE A 168 17.72 -3.36 -17.84
N GLY A 169 17.96 -3.01 -16.57
CA GLY A 169 18.31 -1.68 -16.10
C GLY A 169 17.12 -0.75 -15.82
N ASP A 170 15.89 -1.20 -16.07
CA ASP A 170 14.65 -0.48 -15.74
C ASP A 170 14.10 -0.95 -14.37
N LEU A 171 13.05 -0.27 -13.91
CA LEU A 171 12.29 -0.61 -12.71
C LEU A 171 10.88 -1.05 -13.09
N VAL A 172 10.41 -2.14 -12.51
CA VAL A 172 8.98 -2.42 -12.39
C VAL A 172 8.48 -1.70 -11.15
N GLU A 173 7.48 -0.84 -11.31
CA GLU A 173 6.72 -0.33 -10.19
C GLU A 173 5.50 -1.23 -9.99
N MET A 174 5.31 -1.71 -8.75
CA MET A 174 4.14 -2.45 -8.33
C MET A 174 3.41 -1.61 -7.29
N ARG A 175 2.15 -1.25 -7.58
CA ARG A 175 1.27 -0.55 -6.65
C ARG A 175 0.05 -1.41 -6.33
N ILE A 176 -0.20 -1.58 -5.04
CA ILE A 176 -1.41 -2.24 -4.52
C ILE A 176 -2.15 -1.19 -3.69
N VAL A 177 -3.39 -0.88 -4.08
CA VAL A 177 -4.21 0.18 -3.52
C VAL A 177 -5.36 -0.45 -2.76
N PHE A 178 -5.54 -0.07 -1.50
CA PHE A 178 -6.62 -0.55 -0.67
C PHE A 178 -7.91 0.26 -0.89
N PRO A 179 -9.09 -0.37 -0.69
CA PRO A 179 -10.35 0.36 -0.69
C PRO A 179 -10.37 1.43 0.41
N GLN A 180 -10.86 2.63 0.09
CA GLN A 180 -10.82 3.81 0.98
C GLN A 180 -12.17 4.17 1.61
N CYS A 181 -13.23 3.41 1.34
CA CYS A 181 -14.57 3.65 1.89
C CYS A 181 -14.93 2.54 2.89
N TRP A 182 -15.14 2.90 4.15
CA TRP A 182 -15.47 2.00 5.25
C TRP A 182 -16.98 2.04 5.57
N ASP A 183 -17.56 0.89 5.94
CA ASP A 183 -18.98 0.75 6.31
C ASP A 183 -19.40 1.48 7.60
N GLY A 184 -18.44 2.00 8.36
CA GLY A 184 -18.68 2.74 9.59
C GLY A 184 -18.98 1.85 10.80
N LYS A 185 -18.91 0.53 10.65
CA LYS A 185 -19.32 -0.44 11.67
C LYS A 185 -18.29 -1.55 11.91
N ASN A 186 -17.86 -2.24 10.86
CA ASN A 186 -17.11 -3.49 10.99
C ASN A 186 -15.60 -3.23 10.79
N LEU A 187 -14.79 -3.58 11.79
CA LEU A 187 -13.33 -3.46 11.68
C LEU A 187 -12.69 -4.58 10.85
N ASP A 188 -13.49 -5.57 10.48
CA ASP A 188 -13.17 -6.69 9.62
C ASP A 188 -14.46 -7.37 9.15
N SER A 189 -14.39 -8.15 8.07
CA SER A 189 -15.46 -9.02 7.57
C SER A 189 -14.94 -10.43 7.36
N ASP A 190 -15.83 -11.42 7.18
CA ASP A 190 -15.44 -12.83 7.01
C ASP A 190 -14.51 -13.06 5.81
N ASP A 191 -14.61 -12.21 4.78
CA ASP A 191 -13.76 -12.20 3.58
C ASP A 191 -12.64 -11.15 3.63
N HIS A 192 -12.50 -10.44 4.76
CA HIS A 192 -11.56 -9.34 4.99
C HIS A 192 -11.64 -8.18 3.98
N GLN A 193 -12.73 -8.09 3.22
CA GLN A 193 -12.90 -7.14 2.11
C GLN A 193 -14.25 -6.42 2.12
N SER A 194 -15.35 -7.14 2.34
CA SER A 194 -16.72 -6.62 2.19
C SER A 194 -17.15 -5.52 3.17
N HIS A 195 -16.39 -5.26 4.23
CA HIS A 195 -16.57 -4.09 5.11
C HIS A 195 -15.93 -2.81 4.53
N MET A 196 -15.27 -2.91 3.38
CA MET A 196 -14.63 -1.83 2.65
C MET A 196 -15.14 -1.79 1.20
N ALA A 197 -15.04 -0.62 0.57
CA ALA A 197 -15.33 -0.43 -0.84
C ALA A 197 -14.38 0.58 -1.48
N TYR A 198 -14.20 0.44 -2.80
CA TYR A 198 -13.59 1.49 -3.61
C TYR A 198 -14.63 2.59 -3.92
N PRO A 199 -14.22 3.86 -3.95
CA PRO A 199 -15.11 4.96 -4.29
C PRO A 199 -15.45 4.95 -5.78
N SER A 200 -16.52 5.65 -6.15
CA SER A 200 -16.70 6.03 -7.55
C SER A 200 -15.57 6.96 -7.98
N GLU A 201 -15.03 6.77 -9.17
CA GLU A 201 -13.88 7.55 -9.62
C GLU A 201 -14.24 9.01 -9.96
N ALA A 202 -13.40 9.94 -9.53
CA ALA A 202 -13.34 11.27 -10.14
C ALA A 202 -12.82 11.19 -11.59
N ARG A 203 -13.00 12.26 -12.37
CA ARG A 203 -12.49 12.33 -13.75
C ARG A 203 -11.31 13.30 -13.84
N PRO A 204 -10.15 12.86 -14.37
CA PRO A 204 -9.02 13.75 -14.60
C PRO A 204 -9.37 14.98 -15.47
N PRO A 205 -8.72 16.13 -15.24
CA PRO A 205 -7.72 16.39 -14.19
C PRO A 205 -8.34 16.77 -12.83
N ILE A 206 -9.67 16.68 -12.68
CA ILE A 206 -10.39 17.24 -11.52
C ILE A 206 -10.51 16.19 -10.41
N THR A 207 -9.73 16.36 -9.34
CA THR A 207 -9.78 15.51 -8.15
C THR A 207 -11.03 15.75 -7.30
N GLY A 208 -11.35 14.80 -6.42
CA GLY A 208 -12.37 14.97 -5.37
C GLY A 208 -13.82 15.05 -5.85
N LYS A 209 -14.13 14.51 -7.04
CA LYS A 209 -15.50 14.44 -7.60
C LYS A 209 -16.17 13.07 -7.50
N GLY A 210 -15.45 12.09 -6.96
CA GLY A 210 -15.98 10.80 -6.58
C GLY A 210 -16.72 10.84 -5.25
N ALA A 211 -17.29 9.70 -4.86
CA ALA A 211 -17.98 9.51 -3.60
C ALA A 211 -17.84 8.07 -3.13
N CYS A 212 -17.87 7.91 -1.82
CA CYS A 212 -18.09 6.59 -1.25
C CYS A 212 -19.54 6.13 -1.48
N PRO A 213 -19.77 4.83 -1.71
CA PRO A 213 -21.13 4.32 -1.84
C PRO A 213 -21.88 4.45 -0.51
N ALA A 214 -23.21 4.52 -0.57
CA ALA A 214 -24.04 4.66 0.64
C ALA A 214 -23.87 3.51 1.65
N SER A 215 -23.46 2.33 1.19
CA SER A 215 -23.13 1.19 2.05
C SER A 215 -21.81 1.36 2.81
N HIS A 216 -20.92 2.23 2.34
CA HIS A 216 -19.58 2.47 2.91
C HIS A 216 -19.29 3.96 3.10
N PRO A 217 -20.08 4.69 3.90
CA PRO A 217 -20.11 6.15 3.84
C PRO A 217 -18.87 6.84 4.43
N ILE A 218 -17.97 6.12 5.10
CA ILE A 218 -16.83 6.73 5.82
C ILE A 218 -15.57 6.66 4.96
N ALA A 219 -15.14 7.81 4.43
CA ALA A 219 -13.89 7.94 3.72
C ALA A 219 -12.70 7.92 4.69
N ILE A 220 -11.78 6.98 4.51
CA ILE A 220 -10.48 6.92 5.21
C ILE A 220 -9.35 7.23 4.21
N PRO A 221 -8.08 7.38 4.64
CA PRO A 221 -6.98 7.56 3.71
C PRO A 221 -6.91 6.41 2.70
N GLU A 222 -6.61 6.73 1.45
CA GLU A 222 -6.19 5.74 0.47
C GLU A 222 -4.82 5.20 0.92
N ILE A 223 -4.81 3.95 1.36
CA ILE A 223 -3.59 3.23 1.71
C ILE A 223 -3.09 2.56 0.44
N SER A 224 -1.82 2.73 0.10
CA SER A 224 -1.21 1.96 -0.99
C SER A 224 0.22 1.55 -0.71
N TYR A 225 0.57 0.35 -1.17
CA TYR A 225 1.91 -0.19 -1.09
C TYR A 225 2.57 0.06 -2.44
N ASN A 226 3.71 0.72 -2.42
CA ASN A 226 4.44 1.13 -3.60
C ASN A 226 5.83 0.51 -3.52
N PHE A 227 6.11 -0.40 -4.44
CA PHE A 227 7.38 -1.11 -4.51
C PHE A 227 8.05 -0.84 -5.85
N ALA A 228 9.36 -0.57 -5.80
CA ALA A 228 10.23 -0.53 -6.96
C ALA A 228 11.06 -1.82 -7.01
N ILE A 229 11.13 -2.43 -8.18
CA ILE A 229 11.82 -3.71 -8.39
C ILE A 229 12.74 -3.59 -9.60
N TYR A 230 14.05 -3.74 -9.40
CA TYR A 230 15.03 -3.67 -10.50
C TYR A 230 14.94 -4.89 -11.41
N VAL A 231 14.94 -4.63 -12.71
CA VAL A 231 15.15 -5.68 -13.72
C VAL A 231 16.64 -5.78 -14.01
N THR A 232 17.24 -6.86 -13.55
CA THR A 232 18.66 -7.18 -13.78
C THR A 232 18.79 -8.47 -14.59
N ASP A 233 20.00 -8.75 -15.07
CA ASP A 233 20.33 -10.05 -15.68
C ASP A 233 20.03 -11.20 -14.70
N GLU A 234 20.29 -11.00 -13.41
CA GLU A 234 20.04 -12.01 -12.37
C GLU A 234 18.55 -12.27 -12.18
N THR A 235 17.72 -11.22 -12.08
CA THR A 235 16.26 -11.35 -11.93
C THR A 235 15.61 -12.01 -13.15
N GLY A 236 16.25 -11.91 -14.32
CA GLY A 236 15.67 -12.28 -15.60
C GLY A 236 14.56 -11.32 -16.03
N PRO A 237 13.91 -11.57 -17.19
CA PRO A 237 12.86 -10.70 -17.71
C PRO A 237 11.67 -10.67 -16.76
N SER A 238 11.09 -9.49 -16.52
CA SER A 238 10.00 -9.29 -15.56
C SER A 238 8.73 -10.08 -15.87
N THR A 239 8.49 -10.44 -17.13
CA THR A 239 7.38 -11.33 -17.53
C THR A 239 7.56 -12.79 -17.06
N ALA A 240 8.78 -13.18 -16.69
CA ALA A 240 9.10 -14.51 -16.16
C ALA A 240 9.09 -14.55 -14.63
N TRP A 241 8.97 -13.41 -13.95
CA TRP A 241 8.84 -13.38 -12.49
C TRP A 241 7.55 -14.02 -12.03
N ARG A 242 7.50 -14.47 -10.78
CA ARG A 242 6.28 -15.01 -10.17
C ARG A 242 6.15 -14.51 -8.74
N LEU A 243 4.95 -14.08 -8.39
CA LEU A 243 4.57 -14.03 -6.99
C LEU A 243 4.40 -15.46 -6.50
N SER A 244 4.70 -15.70 -5.22
CA SER A 244 4.50 -17.01 -4.58
C SER A 244 3.04 -17.51 -4.66
N SER A 245 2.08 -16.61 -4.89
CA SER A 245 0.67 -16.89 -5.11
C SER A 245 0.25 -17.08 -6.57
N ASP A 246 1.15 -16.94 -7.56
CA ASP A 246 0.80 -17.04 -8.99
C ASP A 246 0.57 -18.51 -9.41
N MET A 247 -0.53 -19.09 -8.93
CA MET A 247 -0.86 -20.51 -9.09
C MET A 247 -1.66 -20.80 -10.36
N ASN A 248 -2.19 -19.78 -11.05
CA ASN A 248 -2.96 -19.97 -12.27
C ASN A 248 -2.08 -19.80 -13.52
N PRO A 249 -1.65 -20.88 -14.19
CA PRO A 249 -0.74 -20.79 -15.33
C PRO A 249 -1.41 -20.20 -16.59
N LYS A 250 -2.74 -20.00 -16.57
CA LYS A 250 -3.48 -19.39 -17.69
C LYS A 250 -3.47 -17.85 -17.64
N LEU A 251 -3.10 -17.27 -16.50
CA LEU A 251 -3.00 -15.82 -16.33
C LEU A 251 -1.52 -15.39 -16.41
N PRO A 252 -1.23 -14.17 -16.90
CA PRO A 252 0.13 -13.65 -16.95
C PRO A 252 0.71 -13.48 -15.53
N ALA A 253 2.03 -13.37 -15.45
CA ALA A 253 2.76 -13.15 -14.21
C ALA A 253 2.26 -11.93 -13.42
N GLY A 254 2.19 -12.02 -12.09
CA GLY A 254 1.72 -10.95 -11.20
C GLY A 254 0.20 -10.86 -11.09
N HIS A 255 -0.56 -11.77 -11.71
CA HIS A 255 -2.02 -11.76 -11.67
C HIS A 255 -2.58 -11.90 -10.26
N SER A 256 -1.86 -12.59 -9.36
CA SER A 256 -2.29 -12.85 -7.99
C SER A 256 -1.81 -11.80 -6.98
N ALA A 257 -1.27 -10.66 -7.43
CA ALA A 257 -0.84 -9.61 -6.51
C ALA A 257 -1.98 -9.21 -5.57
N HIS A 258 -1.63 -9.13 -4.30
CA HIS A 258 -2.50 -8.71 -3.22
C HIS A 258 -1.64 -8.22 -2.07
N ALA A 259 -2.29 -7.56 -1.14
CA ALA A 259 -1.67 -7.02 0.05
C ALA A 259 -2.66 -7.03 1.20
N GLU A 260 -2.10 -7.11 2.39
CA GLU A 260 -2.87 -7.13 3.62
C GLU A 260 -2.33 -6.10 4.58
N TRP A 261 -3.27 -5.46 5.29
CA TRP A 261 -2.98 -4.39 6.22
C TRP A 261 -3.70 -4.63 7.53
N MET A 262 -2.98 -4.46 8.64
CA MET A 262 -3.59 -4.36 9.96
C MET A 262 -3.14 -3.07 10.63
N ASN A 263 -4.11 -2.23 11.00
CA ASN A 263 -3.85 -0.95 11.63
C ASN A 263 -3.20 -1.10 13.00
N GLY A 264 -1.96 -0.64 13.12
CA GLY A 264 -1.21 -0.56 14.37
C GLY A 264 -0.54 0.80 14.58
N TRP A 265 -1.00 1.84 13.88
CA TRP A 265 -0.54 3.20 14.14
C TRP A 265 -0.92 3.66 15.55
N ASP A 266 -0.08 4.52 16.11
CA ASP A 266 -0.47 5.37 17.22
C ASP A 266 -1.61 6.30 16.78
N ASN A 267 -2.66 6.38 17.59
CA ASN A 267 -3.88 7.10 17.22
C ASN A 267 -3.65 8.59 17.04
N ASP A 268 -2.80 9.19 17.87
CA ASP A 268 -2.57 10.62 17.82
C ASP A 268 -1.71 10.96 16.60
N ILE A 269 -0.79 10.06 16.23
CA ILE A 269 -0.01 10.20 14.99
C ILE A 269 -0.90 10.05 13.75
N MET A 270 -1.74 9.02 13.68
CA MET A 270 -2.65 8.85 12.53
C MET A 270 -3.66 10.01 12.43
N ARG A 271 -4.12 10.54 13.58
CA ARG A 271 -4.94 11.75 13.61
C ARG A 271 -4.18 12.97 13.10
N ALA A 272 -2.93 13.18 13.54
CA ALA A 272 -2.09 14.28 13.08
C ALA A 272 -1.87 14.21 11.56
N ILE A 273 -1.57 13.03 11.01
CA ILE A 273 -1.45 12.82 9.56
C ILE A 273 -2.74 13.26 8.84
N VAL A 274 -3.91 12.83 9.32
CA VAL A 274 -5.19 13.16 8.68
C VAL A 274 -5.52 14.65 8.77
N GLU A 275 -5.41 15.25 9.95
CA GLU A 275 -5.79 16.65 10.17
C GLU A 275 -4.79 17.65 9.58
N ASN A 276 -3.50 17.33 9.61
CA ASN A 276 -2.45 18.26 9.20
C ASN A 276 -2.02 18.07 7.74
N CYS A 277 -2.17 16.86 7.18
CA CYS A 277 -1.72 16.56 5.82
C CYS A 277 -2.90 16.28 4.88
N LEU A 278 -3.79 15.36 5.24
CA LEU A 278 -4.77 14.85 4.27
C LEU A 278 -5.96 15.78 4.07
N LYS A 279 -6.67 16.16 5.14
CA LYS A 279 -7.82 17.08 5.07
C LYS A 279 -7.51 18.44 4.44
N PRO A 280 -6.39 19.13 4.78
CA PRO A 280 -6.05 20.40 4.17
C PRO A 280 -5.42 20.26 2.78
N ALA A 281 -5.30 19.03 2.26
CA ALA A 281 -4.62 18.73 1.00
C ALA A 281 -3.19 19.25 0.96
N PHE A 282 -2.36 18.87 1.92
CA PHE A 282 -0.93 19.19 1.96
C PHE A 282 -0.06 17.97 1.63
N GLU A 283 1.06 18.20 0.94
CA GLU A 283 2.13 17.22 0.76
C GLU A 283 3.06 17.25 1.98
N CYS A 284 2.99 16.19 2.78
CA CYS A 284 3.82 15.94 3.94
C CYS A 284 4.97 14.95 3.66
N SER A 285 5.36 14.81 2.39
CA SER A 285 6.48 14.02 1.90
C SER A 285 6.58 12.65 2.58
N VAL A 286 7.73 12.34 3.16
CA VAL A 286 7.98 11.11 3.91
C VAL A 286 8.24 11.45 5.36
N GLY A 287 7.37 10.97 6.25
CA GLY A 287 7.51 11.10 7.69
C GLY A 287 7.24 12.50 8.26
N LEU A 288 6.97 13.55 7.48
CA LEU A 288 6.60 14.86 8.03
C LEU A 288 5.15 14.82 8.54
N LEU A 289 4.88 15.45 9.69
CA LEU A 289 3.56 15.41 10.32
C LEU A 289 2.73 16.70 10.13
N GLY A 290 3.20 17.61 9.27
CA GLY A 290 2.50 18.86 8.94
C GLY A 290 2.44 19.90 10.07
N ASP A 291 3.09 19.64 11.21
CA ASP A 291 3.16 20.50 12.40
C ASP A 291 4.59 20.98 12.71
N GLY A 292 5.52 20.80 11.77
CA GLY A 292 6.94 21.08 11.95
C GLY A 292 7.72 19.95 12.62
N THR A 293 7.10 18.79 12.88
CA THR A 293 7.79 17.58 13.35
C THR A 293 7.90 16.52 12.24
N ARG A 294 8.82 15.56 12.42
CA ARG A 294 8.96 14.38 11.56
C ARG A 294 9.15 13.11 12.37
N LEU A 295 8.67 12.00 11.81
CA LEU A 295 9.02 10.66 12.25
C LEU A 295 10.52 10.41 12.04
N VAL A 296 11.13 9.71 12.99
CA VAL A 296 12.53 9.26 12.86
C VAL A 296 12.62 8.26 11.73
N SER A 297 13.47 8.54 10.74
CA SER A 297 13.66 7.68 9.56
C SER A 297 14.29 6.34 9.94
N VAL A 298 13.86 5.25 9.29
CA VAL A 298 14.54 3.95 9.34
C VAL A 298 15.55 3.74 8.23
N ILE A 299 15.52 4.58 7.19
CA ILE A 299 16.55 4.64 6.15
C ILE A 299 17.60 5.65 6.58
N GLU A 300 18.86 5.24 6.58
CA GLU A 300 20.00 6.15 6.79
C GLU A 300 20.13 7.05 5.54
N GLU A 301 20.07 8.37 5.75
CA GLU A 301 20.26 9.40 4.70
C GLU A 301 21.72 9.52 4.27
#